data_AF-A0A2S8BBR2-F1
#
_entry.id   AF-A0A2S8BBR2-F1
#
_cell.length_a   1.000
_cell.length_b   1.000
_cell.length_c   1.000
_cell.angle_alpha   90.00
_cell.angle_beta   90.00
_cell.angle_gamma   90.00
#
_symmetry.space_group_name_H-M   'P 1'
#
loop_
_entity.id
_entity.type
_entity.pdbx_description
1 polymer ?
#
loop_
_entity_poly.entity_id
_entity_poly.type
_entity_poly.pdbx_seq_one_letter_code
_entity_poly.pdbx_strand_id
1 'polypeptide(L)'
;MFTEQCDPTNTERVAAVEAVHGYLKATVQRVFPAADPEPMATAAWGLVHGLAFLHLDGKLDTSSAQAVADTVRAAVRALIGQSG
;
A
#
# COMPACT_ATOMS: atom_id res chain seq x y z
N MET A 1 5.93 -12.36 -3.27
CA MET A 1 5.34 -11.00 -3.12
C MET A 1 5.99 -9.95 -4.03
N PHE A 2 7.26 -10.06 -4.42
CA PHE A 2 7.86 -9.18 -5.45
C PHE A 2 8.65 -9.91 -6.54
N THR A 3 9.15 -11.12 -6.25
CA THR A 3 9.90 -11.95 -7.19
C THR A 3 9.25 -13.31 -7.42
N GLU A 4 8.59 -13.86 -6.40
CA GLU A 4 7.94 -15.17 -6.44
C GLU A 4 6.43 -15.09 -6.21
N GLN A 5 5.71 -15.93 -6.95
CA GLN A 5 4.30 -16.21 -6.72
C GLN A 5 4.15 -16.83 -5.33
N CYS A 6 3.14 -16.38 -4.60
CA CYS A 6 2.91 -16.94 -3.29
C CYS A 6 2.10 -18.24 -3.37
N ASP A 7 2.38 -19.19 -2.48
CA ASP A 7 1.64 -20.45 -2.36
C ASP A 7 0.16 -20.19 -2.02
N PRO A 8 -0.79 -20.59 -2.88
CA PRO A 8 -2.22 -20.44 -2.64
C PRO A 8 -2.80 -21.54 -1.74
N THR A 9 -2.05 -22.62 -1.48
CA THR A 9 -2.50 -23.76 -0.66
C THR A 9 -2.12 -23.63 0.81
N ASN A 10 -1.23 -22.71 1.15
CA ASN A 10 -0.90 -22.38 2.53
C ASN A 10 -2.07 -21.61 3.18
N THR A 11 -2.85 -22.31 4.00
CA THR A 11 -4.07 -21.80 4.64
C THR A 11 -3.81 -20.64 5.59
N GLU A 12 -2.72 -20.67 6.36
CA GLU A 12 -2.33 -19.57 7.25
C GLU A 12 -2.07 -18.29 6.45
N ARG A 13 -1.31 -18.41 5.35
CA ARG A 13 -1.02 -17.28 4.48
C ARG A 13 -2.29 -16.72 3.84
N VAL A 14 -3.17 -17.58 3.34
CA VAL A 14 -4.43 -17.16 2.73
C VAL A 14 -5.27 -16.38 3.74
N ALA A 15 -5.41 -16.88 4.96
CA ALA A 15 -6.13 -16.20 6.04
C ALA A 15 -5.49 -14.84 6.39
N ALA A 16 -4.15 -14.77 6.44
CA ALA A 16 -3.44 -13.51 6.69
C ALA A 16 -3.67 -12.47 5.58
N VAL A 17 -3.66 -12.89 4.31
CA VAL A 17 -3.94 -12.00 3.17
C VAL A 17 -5.38 -11.49 3.23
N GLU A 18 -6.34 -12.36 3.54
CA GLU A 18 -7.74 -11.98 3.72
C GLU A 18 -7.92 -10.93 4.84
N ALA A 19 -7.26 -11.15 5.98
CA ALA A 19 -7.30 -10.21 7.10
C ALA A 19 -6.71 -8.83 6.73
N VAL A 20 -5.58 -8.80 6.01
CA VAL A 20 -4.97 -7.55 5.53
C VAL A 20 -5.87 -6.83 4.53
N HIS A 21 -6.47 -7.56 3.59
CA HIS A 21 -7.41 -6.98 2.62
C HIS A 21 -8.66 -6.42 3.31
N GLY A 22 -9.21 -7.13 4.29
CA GLY A 22 -10.34 -6.67 5.10
C GLY A 22 -10.02 -5.38 5.85
N TYR A 23 -8.85 -5.32 6.49
CA TYR A 23 -8.37 -4.12 7.18
C TYR A 23 -8.20 -2.92 6.23
N LEU A 24 -7.62 -3.15 5.05
CA LEU A 24 -7.44 -2.10 4.04
C LEU A 24 -8.79 -1.58 3.55
N LYS A 25 -9.73 -2.47 3.22
CA LYS A 25 -11.08 -2.09 2.76
C LYS A 25 -11.82 -1.25 3.81
N ALA A 26 -11.78 -1.67 5.08
CA ALA A 26 -12.39 -0.93 6.18
C ALA A 26 -11.74 0.45 6.39
N THR A 27 -10.43 0.56 6.16
CA THR A 27 -9.72 1.84 6.27
C THR A 27 -10.06 2.78 5.11
N VAL A 28 -10.08 2.25 3.89
CA VAL A 28 -10.50 2.99 2.69
C VAL A 28 -11.92 3.54 2.84
N GLN A 29 -12.87 2.74 3.32
CA GLN A 29 -14.24 3.18 3.56
C GLN A 29 -14.33 4.34 4.56
N ARG A 30 -13.47 4.38 5.57
CA ARG A 30 -13.43 5.47 6.55
C ARG A 30 -12.82 6.75 5.99
N VAL A 31 -11.77 6.64 5.17
CA VAL A 31 -11.01 7.80 4.67
C VAL A 31 -11.64 8.39 3.40
N PHE A 32 -12.19 7.54 2.52
CA PHE A 32 -12.79 7.91 1.24
C PHE A 32 -14.24 7.39 1.17
N PRO A 33 -15.16 7.94 1.98
CA PRO A 33 -16.52 7.41 2.10
C PRO A 33 -17.34 7.48 0.80
N ALA A 34 -16.93 8.34 -0.14
CA ALA A 34 -17.57 8.47 -1.45
C ALA A 34 -16.97 7.57 -2.54
N ALA A 35 -15.85 6.89 -2.27
CA ALA A 35 -15.20 6.01 -3.24
C ALA A 35 -15.74 4.59 -3.17
N ASP A 36 -15.70 3.87 -4.30
CA ASP A 36 -15.89 2.42 -4.30
C ASP A 36 -14.73 1.76 -3.52
N PRO A 37 -15.01 1.01 -2.44
CA PRO A 37 -13.98 0.45 -1.56
C PRO A 37 -13.01 -0.49 -2.26
N GLU A 38 -13.45 -1.25 -3.26
CA GLU A 38 -12.62 -2.28 -3.88
C GLU A 38 -11.60 -1.69 -4.87
N PRO A 39 -12.00 -0.91 -5.89
CA PRO A 39 -11.05 -0.19 -6.75
C PRO A 39 -10.11 0.73 -5.96
N MET A 40 -10.61 1.38 -4.90
CA MET A 40 -9.78 2.25 -4.07
C MET A 40 -8.76 1.46 -3.23
N ALA A 41 -9.14 0.28 -2.70
CA ALA A 41 -8.18 -0.61 -2.04
C ALA A 41 -7.10 -1.11 -3.02
N THR A 42 -7.47 -1.49 -4.25
CA THR A 42 -6.52 -1.87 -5.30
C THR A 42 -5.58 -0.72 -5.66
N ALA A 43 -6.10 0.50 -5.79
CA ALA A 43 -5.28 1.69 -6.08
C ALA A 43 -4.28 1.98 -4.95
N ALA A 44 -4.73 1.94 -3.69
CA ALA A 44 -3.88 2.12 -2.52
C ALA A 44 -2.79 1.03 -2.45
N TRP A 45 -3.15 -0.22 -2.70
CA TRP A 45 -2.21 -1.35 -2.75
C TRP A 45 -1.15 -1.14 -3.84
N GLY A 46 -1.56 -0.78 -5.05
CA GLY A 46 -0.66 -0.50 -6.18
C GLY A 46 0.33 0.63 -5.87
N LEU A 47 -0.15 1.73 -5.29
CA LEU A 47 0.70 2.85 -4.87
C LEU A 47 1.77 2.42 -3.86
N VAL A 48 1.37 1.73 -2.79
CA VAL A 48 2.29 1.28 -1.74
C VAL A 48 3.30 0.28 -2.29
N HIS A 49 2.87 -0.65 -3.16
CA HIS A 49 3.77 -1.58 -3.83
C HIS A 49 4.77 -0.86 -4.75
N GLY A 50 4.32 0.14 -5.51
CA GLY A 50 5.20 0.93 -6.37
C GLY A 50 6.25 1.69 -5.56
N LEU A 51 5.85 2.37 -4.48
CA LEU A 51 6.77 3.08 -3.59
C LEU A 51 7.75 2.12 -2.91
N ALA A 52 7.27 0.97 -2.41
CA ALA A 52 8.14 -0.05 -1.81
C ALA A 52 9.18 -0.55 -2.82
N PHE A 53 8.78 -0.83 -4.06
CA PHE A 53 9.71 -1.25 -5.10
C PHE A 53 10.75 -0.17 -5.40
N LEU A 54 10.35 1.09 -5.54
CA LEU A 54 11.27 2.21 -5.79
C LEU A 54 12.32 2.39 -4.67
N HIS A 55 11.93 2.21 -3.41
CA HIS A 55 12.87 2.25 -2.28
C HIS A 55 13.79 1.01 -2.26
N LEU A 56 13.24 -0.20 -2.44
CA LEU A 56 14.02 -1.44 -2.44
C LEU A 56 15.02 -1.53 -3.60
N ASP A 57 14.67 -0.95 -4.75
CA ASP A 57 15.52 -0.88 -5.95
C ASP A 57 16.55 0.27 -5.89
N GLY A 58 16.60 1.03 -4.78
CA GLY A 58 17.56 2.12 -4.59
C GLY A 58 17.28 3.37 -5.43
N LYS A 59 16.08 3.48 -6.02
CA LYS A 59 15.66 4.64 -6.84
C LYS A 59 15.17 5.81 -5.98
N LEU A 60 14.83 5.56 -4.73
CA LEU A 60 14.43 6.57 -3.73
C LEU A 60 15.27 6.41 -2.47
N ASP A 61 15.37 7.51 -1.70
CA ASP A 61 16.16 7.57 -0.47
C ASP A 61 15.69 6.51 0.55
N THR A 62 16.63 5.73 1.05
CA THR A 62 16.45 4.72 2.11
C THR A 62 17.45 4.91 3.26
N SER A 63 18.10 6.08 3.35
CA SER A 63 19.10 6.43 4.35
C SER A 63 18.58 6.35 5.79
N SER A 64 17.27 6.55 5.98
CA SER A 64 16.60 6.38 7.27
C SER A 64 15.14 5.99 7.10
N ALA A 65 14.57 5.37 8.14
CA ALA A 65 13.14 5.08 8.19
C ALA A 65 12.28 6.36 8.07
N GLN A 66 12.79 7.50 8.57
CA GLN A 66 12.10 8.78 8.46
C GLN A 66 12.07 9.29 7.03
N ALA A 67 13.17 9.20 6.27
CA ALA A 67 13.23 9.62 4.87
C ALA A 67 12.24 8.83 3.99
N VAL A 68 12.14 7.51 4.22
CA VAL A 68 11.13 6.65 3.58
C VAL A 68 9.72 7.12 3.95
N ALA A 69 9.46 7.33 5.25
CA ALA A 69 8.14 7.73 5.72
C ALA A 69 7.72 9.11 5.19
N ASP A 70 8.64 10.07 5.09
CA ASP A 70 8.37 11.40 4.54
C ASP A 70 8.02 11.33 3.05
N THR A 71 8.76 10.52 2.28
CA THR A 71 8.48 10.29 0.85
C THR A 71 7.11 9.64 0.64
N VAL A 72 6.81 8.59 1.40
CA VAL A 72 5.50 7.91 1.32
C VAL A 72 4.36 8.86 1.68
N ARG A 73 4.49 9.63 2.77
CA ARG A 73 3.46 10.60 3.17
C ARG A 73 3.25 11.67 2.11
N ALA A 74 4.34 12.23 1.56
CA ALA A 74 4.27 13.23 0.51
C ALA A 74 3.59 12.70 -0.76
N ALA A 75 3.95 11.50 -1.22
CA ALA A 75 3.37 10.87 -2.40
C ALA A 75 1.86 10.60 -2.22
N VAL A 76 1.45 10.07 -1.07
CA VAL A 76 0.03 9.83 -0.75
C VAL A 76 -0.75 11.14 -0.73
N ARG A 77 -0.23 12.16 -0.04
CA ARG A 77 -0.84 13.51 0.06
C ARG A 77 -1.02 14.15 -1.32
N ALA A 78 0.01 14.09 -2.16
CA ALA A 78 -0.03 14.61 -3.52
C ALA A 78 -1.09 13.90 -4.36
N LEU A 79 -1.19 12.57 -4.28
CA LEU A 79 -2.16 11.79 -5.06
C LEU A 79 -3.61 12.12 -4.69
N ILE A 80 -3.89 12.33 -3.40
CA ILE A 80 -5.25 12.62 -2.91
C ILE A 80 -5.59 14.11 -2.94
N GLY A 81 -4.74 14.94 -3.55
CA GLY A 81 -4.95 16.38 -3.70
C GLY A 81 -4.84 17.18 -2.40
N GLN A 82 -4.26 16.60 -1.34
CA GLN A 82 -3.95 17.32 -0.11
C GLN A 82 -2.54 17.87 -0.18
N SER A 83 -2.37 19.04 -0.81
CA SER A 83 -1.10 19.77 -0.77
C SER A 83 -1.02 20.55 0.55
N GLY A 84 -0.27 20.01 1.52
CA GLY A 84 -0.03 20.64 2.82
C GLY A 84 1.04 19.91 3.61
#